data_AF-A0A1D6NUS9-F1
#
_entry.id   AF-A0A1D6NUS9-F1
#
_cell.length_a   1.000
_cell.length_b   1.000
_cell.length_c   1.000
_cell.angle_alpha   90.00
_cell.angle_beta   90.00
_cell.angle_gamma   90.00
#
_symmetry.space_group_name_H-M   'P 1'
#
loop_
_entity.id
_entity.type
_entity.pdbx_description
1 polymer ?
#
loop_
_entity_poly.entity_id
_entity_poly.type
_entity_poly.pdbx_seq_one_letter_code
_entity_poly.pdbx_strand_id
1 'polypeptide(L)'
;MLICGMFVPAIKGQGTEEQQKKWLPMAYKFQIIGCYAQTELGHGSNVQGLETTATFDPKTDEFVIHSPTLTSSKWWPGGLGKASTHAVVYARLITEGKDYGIHGFIVQLRSLEDHSPLPGITLGDIGGKFGSGAYNSMDNGVLRFDHVRIPRDQMLMRLSQVTREGKYVHSDVPKQLLYGTMVFVRQTIVADASKALSRAVCIAVRYSAIRKQFGSQDGGPETKVLDYKTQQSRLFPLLASAYAFRFVGDWLKWLYMDVTQKLEAKDYSTLQEAHACTAGLKAVTTSATGCH
;
A
#
# COMPACT_ATOMS: atom_id res chain seq x y z
N MET A 1 2.92 -1.66 10.62
CA MET A 1 3.38 -1.06 9.34
C MET A 1 2.22 -0.50 8.49
N LEU A 2 1.08 -1.20 8.35
CA LEU A 2 0.00 -0.81 7.44
C LEU A 2 -0.94 0.31 7.96
N ILE A 3 -1.15 0.41 9.28
CA ILE A 3 -1.90 1.53 9.88
C ILE A 3 -1.25 2.85 9.50
N CYS A 4 0.06 3.01 9.79
CA CYS A 4 0.80 4.23 9.50
C CYS A 4 1.13 4.40 8.01
N GLY A 5 1.29 3.29 7.28
CA GLY A 5 1.76 3.30 5.89
C GLY A 5 0.66 3.49 4.84
N MET A 6 -0.59 3.08 5.12
CA MET A 6 -1.68 3.14 4.13
C MET A 6 -2.99 3.67 4.73
N PHE A 7 -3.45 3.17 5.89
CA PHE A 7 -4.74 3.57 6.47
C PHE A 7 -4.77 5.06 6.84
N VAL A 8 -3.79 5.54 7.61
CA VAL A 8 -3.65 6.95 7.99
C VAL A 8 -3.47 7.87 6.76
N PRO A 9 -2.55 7.56 5.81
CA PRO A 9 -2.43 8.35 4.58
C PRO A 9 -3.70 8.40 3.74
N ALA A 10 -4.48 7.31 3.65
CA ALA A 10 -5.74 7.30 2.92
C ALA A 10 -6.75 8.28 3.54
N ILE A 11 -6.91 8.26 4.88
CA ILE A 11 -7.81 9.19 5.58
C ILE A 11 -7.34 10.65 5.41
N LYS A 12 -6.04 10.92 5.53
CA LYS A 12 -5.48 12.28 5.28
C LYS A 12 -5.71 12.76 3.85
N GLY A 13 -5.48 11.88 2.88
CA GLY A 13 -5.53 12.22 1.46
C GLY A 13 -6.95 12.36 0.93
N GLN A 14 -7.89 11.58 1.47
CA GLN A 14 -9.23 11.40 0.88
C GLN A 14 -10.38 11.79 1.83
N GLY A 15 -10.11 11.92 3.13
CA GLY A 15 -11.10 12.35 4.12
C GLY A 15 -11.23 13.88 4.19
N THR A 16 -12.45 14.35 4.47
CA THR A 16 -12.71 15.76 4.80
C THR A 16 -12.00 16.15 6.10
N GLU A 17 -11.91 17.45 6.41
CA GLU A 17 -11.29 17.89 7.67
C GLU A 17 -12.00 17.31 8.91
N GLU A 18 -13.33 17.23 8.88
CA GLU A 18 -14.12 16.65 9.97
C GLU A 18 -13.87 15.14 10.12
N GLN A 19 -13.77 14.42 9.00
CA GLN A 19 -13.38 13.00 9.02
C GLN A 19 -11.96 12.83 9.57
N GLN A 20 -11.03 13.70 9.20
CA GLN A 20 -9.66 13.65 9.71
C GLN A 20 -9.61 13.92 11.22
N LYS A 21 -10.34 14.93 11.71
CA LYS A 21 -10.45 15.26 13.14
C LYS A 21 -11.06 14.12 13.95
N LYS A 22 -12.01 13.36 13.38
CA LYS A 22 -12.61 12.18 14.02
C LYS A 22 -11.65 10.98 14.02
N TRP A 23 -11.19 10.54 12.85
CA TRP A 23 -10.56 9.24 12.68
C TRP A 23 -9.05 9.23 12.96
N LEU A 24 -8.33 10.30 12.61
CA LEU A 24 -6.86 10.32 12.76
C LEU A 24 -6.40 10.26 14.21
N PRO A 25 -7.00 11.00 15.18
CA PRO A 25 -6.58 10.89 16.57
C PRO A 25 -6.75 9.47 17.14
N MET A 26 -7.85 8.79 16.79
CA MET A 26 -8.08 7.40 17.19
C MET A 26 -7.04 6.46 16.59
N ALA A 27 -6.70 6.64 15.31
CA ALA A 27 -5.68 5.85 14.62
C ALA A 27 -4.26 6.07 15.20
N TYR A 28 -3.88 7.31 15.51
CA TYR A 28 -2.57 7.63 16.08
C TYR A 28 -2.41 7.16 17.53
N LYS A 29 -3.50 7.18 18.30
CA LYS A 29 -3.52 6.66 19.68
C LYS A 29 -3.74 5.15 19.73
N PHE A 30 -3.81 4.47 18.59
CA PHE A 30 -4.12 3.05 18.47
C PHE A 30 -5.41 2.62 19.18
N GLN A 31 -6.37 3.55 19.31
CA GLN A 31 -7.73 3.23 19.76
C GLN A 31 -8.49 2.43 18.69
N ILE A 32 -8.07 2.57 17.43
CA ILE A 32 -8.49 1.72 16.31
C ILE A 32 -7.27 1.22 15.54
N ILE A 33 -7.38 0.03 14.97
CA ILE A 33 -6.35 -0.60 14.15
C ILE A 33 -6.90 -0.72 12.73
N GLY A 34 -6.35 0.06 11.80
CA GLY A 34 -6.82 0.14 10.43
C GLY A 34 -5.98 -0.61 9.40
N CYS A 35 -6.62 -1.26 8.42
CA CYS A 35 -5.96 -1.78 7.21
C CYS A 35 -6.49 -1.12 5.91
N TYR A 36 -5.81 -1.37 4.80
CA TYR A 36 -6.17 -0.86 3.46
C TYR A 36 -6.73 -1.99 2.59
N ALA A 37 -8.06 -2.04 2.46
CA ALA A 37 -8.78 -3.13 1.80
C ALA A 37 -9.21 -2.72 0.37
N GLN A 38 -8.27 -2.79 -0.57
CA GLN A 38 -8.52 -2.48 -1.98
C GLN A 38 -8.58 -3.73 -2.84
N THR A 39 -7.47 -4.48 -2.93
CA THR A 39 -7.33 -5.67 -3.77
C THR A 39 -8.39 -6.71 -3.46
N GLU A 40 -8.92 -7.30 -4.52
CA GLU A 40 -9.87 -8.41 -4.52
C GLU A 40 -9.23 -9.66 -5.12
N LEU A 41 -9.87 -10.80 -4.88
CA LEU A 41 -9.46 -12.07 -5.47
C LEU A 41 -9.41 -12.00 -7.01
N GLY A 42 -10.39 -11.34 -7.63
CA GLY A 42 -10.45 -11.14 -9.08
C GLY A 42 -9.64 -9.94 -9.61
N HIS A 43 -9.32 -8.95 -8.76
CA HIS A 43 -8.83 -7.65 -9.21
C HIS A 43 -7.75 -7.06 -8.28
N GLY A 44 -6.52 -6.93 -8.80
CA GLY A 44 -5.41 -6.24 -8.13
C GLY A 44 -4.90 -5.03 -8.90
N SER A 45 -4.22 -5.27 -10.03
CA SER A 45 -3.66 -4.19 -10.86
C SER A 45 -4.75 -3.31 -11.50
N ASN A 46 -5.85 -3.92 -11.96
CA ASN A 46 -6.98 -3.20 -12.53
C ASN A 46 -7.99 -2.81 -11.43
N VAL A 47 -7.70 -1.72 -10.72
CA VAL A 47 -8.56 -1.20 -9.64
C VAL A 47 -9.93 -0.76 -10.16
N GLN A 48 -10.04 -0.32 -11.41
CA GLN A 48 -11.34 0.06 -11.98
C GLN A 48 -12.29 -1.13 -12.16
N GLY A 49 -11.76 -2.36 -12.12
CA GLY A 49 -12.52 -3.60 -12.20
C GLY A 49 -13.06 -4.12 -10.87
N LEU A 50 -12.79 -3.48 -9.73
CA LEU A 50 -13.28 -3.96 -8.43
C LEU A 50 -14.80 -4.16 -8.45
N GLU A 51 -15.24 -5.23 -7.80
CA GLU A 51 -16.60 -5.75 -7.79
C GLU A 51 -17.35 -5.42 -6.49
N THR A 52 -16.65 -5.21 -5.36
CA THR A 52 -17.30 -4.80 -4.10
C THR A 52 -18.13 -3.54 -4.33
N THR A 53 -19.39 -3.52 -3.90
CA THR A 53 -20.31 -2.40 -4.09
C THR A 53 -20.56 -1.66 -2.78
N ALA A 54 -20.77 -0.34 -2.87
CA ALA A 54 -21.25 0.52 -1.80
C ALA A 54 -22.48 1.28 -2.30
N THR A 55 -23.67 0.76 -2.00
CA THR A 55 -24.94 1.32 -2.49
C THR A 55 -25.55 2.24 -1.45
N PHE A 56 -25.82 3.50 -1.81
CA PHE A 56 -26.44 4.46 -0.90
C PHE A 56 -27.92 4.18 -0.69
N ASP A 57 -28.36 4.19 0.57
CA ASP A 57 -29.75 4.07 1.00
C ASP A 57 -30.23 5.39 1.64
N PRO A 58 -30.97 6.23 0.89
CA PRO A 58 -31.44 7.52 1.39
C PRO A 58 -32.41 7.42 2.57
N LYS A 59 -33.06 6.25 2.77
CA LYS A 59 -34.05 6.08 3.84
C LYS A 59 -33.38 6.00 5.22
N THR A 60 -32.19 5.44 5.28
CA THR A 60 -31.44 5.25 6.53
C THR A 60 -30.22 6.16 6.66
N ASP A 61 -29.87 6.92 5.60
CA ASP A 61 -28.65 7.73 5.50
C ASP A 61 -27.37 6.88 5.65
N GLU A 62 -27.35 5.73 4.99
CA GLU A 62 -26.28 4.73 5.08
C GLU A 62 -25.81 4.23 3.71
N PHE A 63 -24.61 3.68 3.66
CA PHE A 63 -24.15 2.83 2.55
C PHE A 63 -24.29 1.36 2.92
N VAL A 64 -24.75 0.55 1.96
CA VAL A 64 -24.76 -0.91 2.03
C VAL A 64 -23.53 -1.43 1.27
N ILE A 65 -22.56 -1.96 2.02
CA ILE A 65 -21.35 -2.58 1.50
C ILE A 65 -21.60 -4.07 1.27
N HIS A 66 -21.33 -4.55 0.05
CA HIS A 66 -21.58 -5.94 -0.31
C HIS A 66 -20.51 -6.52 -1.25
N SER A 67 -20.20 -7.80 -1.04
CA SER A 67 -19.34 -8.62 -1.90
C SER A 67 -20.20 -9.55 -2.77
N PRO A 68 -20.60 -9.12 -3.99
CA PRO A 68 -21.60 -9.81 -4.81
C PRO A 68 -21.18 -11.23 -5.24
N THR A 69 -19.89 -11.45 -5.41
CA THR A 69 -19.32 -12.71 -5.91
C THR A 69 -18.19 -13.20 -5.01
N LEU A 70 -17.74 -14.44 -5.18
CA LEU A 70 -16.53 -14.90 -4.51
C LEU A 70 -15.29 -14.09 -4.94
N THR A 71 -15.21 -13.71 -6.22
CA THR A 71 -14.09 -12.93 -6.77
C THR A 71 -14.01 -11.51 -6.22
N SER A 72 -15.14 -10.96 -5.77
CA SER A 72 -15.20 -9.67 -5.06
C SER A 72 -14.66 -9.68 -3.63
N SER A 73 -14.28 -10.85 -3.11
CA SER A 73 -13.67 -10.95 -1.77
C SER A 73 -12.38 -10.15 -1.74
N LYS A 74 -12.24 -9.24 -0.77
CA LYS A 74 -10.96 -8.56 -0.53
C LYS A 74 -9.91 -9.61 -0.22
N TRP A 75 -8.73 -9.48 -0.81
CA TRP A 75 -7.67 -10.48 -0.73
C TRP A 75 -6.29 -9.82 -0.78
N TRP A 76 -5.40 -10.20 0.14
CA TRP A 76 -4.06 -9.62 0.41
C TRP A 76 -3.90 -8.49 1.45
N PRO A 77 -4.92 -7.70 1.89
CA PRO A 77 -4.67 -6.65 2.86
C PRO A 77 -3.96 -7.18 4.12
N GLY A 78 -2.76 -6.69 4.41
CA GLY A 78 -2.07 -7.07 5.66
C GLY A 78 -2.73 -6.39 6.87
N GLY A 79 -2.65 -7.02 8.05
CA GLY A 79 -3.40 -6.56 9.22
C GLY A 79 -4.86 -6.99 9.22
N LEU A 80 -5.43 -7.39 8.07
CA LEU A 80 -6.85 -7.68 7.95
C LEU A 80 -7.24 -9.00 8.62
N GLY A 81 -6.39 -10.02 8.47
CA GLY A 81 -6.76 -11.40 8.80
C GLY A 81 -7.15 -11.56 10.27
N LYS A 82 -6.44 -10.88 11.17
CA LYS A 82 -6.62 -11.01 12.63
C LYS A 82 -6.54 -9.69 13.39
N ALA A 83 -5.75 -8.70 12.97
CA ALA A 83 -5.42 -7.55 13.82
C ALA A 83 -6.39 -6.36 13.70
N SER A 84 -6.80 -6.01 12.50
CA SER A 84 -7.52 -4.75 12.23
C SER A 84 -8.95 -4.77 12.72
N THR A 85 -9.32 -3.71 13.46
CA THR A 85 -10.70 -3.44 13.89
C THR A 85 -11.47 -2.62 12.87
N HIS A 86 -10.77 -1.88 12.00
CA HIS A 86 -11.35 -1.04 10.94
C HIS A 86 -10.57 -1.23 9.63
N ALA A 87 -11.17 -0.83 8.51
CA ALA A 87 -10.50 -0.74 7.23
C ALA A 87 -10.98 0.45 6.42
N VAL A 88 -10.11 0.98 5.56
CA VAL A 88 -10.57 1.74 4.39
C VAL A 88 -10.81 0.72 3.28
N VAL A 89 -12.08 0.52 2.93
CA VAL A 89 -12.56 -0.39 1.91
C VAL A 89 -12.79 0.37 0.62
N TYR A 90 -12.23 -0.10 -0.49
CA TYR A 90 -12.51 0.47 -1.80
C TYR A 90 -13.61 -0.31 -2.51
N ALA A 91 -14.66 0.39 -2.91
CA ALA A 91 -15.85 -0.22 -3.52
C ALA A 91 -16.44 0.69 -4.60
N ARG A 92 -17.25 0.12 -5.50
CA ARG A 92 -18.02 0.86 -6.50
C ARG A 92 -19.12 1.65 -5.80
N LEU A 93 -19.07 2.96 -5.89
CA LEU A 93 -20.10 3.84 -5.36
C LEU A 93 -21.33 3.79 -6.24
N ILE A 94 -22.46 3.36 -5.68
CA ILE A 94 -23.75 3.32 -6.37
C ILE A 94 -24.72 4.24 -5.64
N THR A 95 -25.25 5.24 -6.34
CA THR A 95 -26.31 6.12 -5.82
C THR A 95 -27.24 6.52 -6.96
N GLU A 96 -28.52 6.73 -6.67
CA GLU A 96 -29.55 7.03 -7.68
C GLU A 96 -29.55 6.01 -8.85
N GLY A 97 -29.24 4.73 -8.57
CA GLY A 97 -29.16 3.66 -9.57
C GLY A 97 -27.96 3.76 -10.53
N LYS A 98 -27.01 4.67 -10.30
CA LYS A 98 -25.84 4.90 -11.15
C LYS A 98 -24.54 4.55 -10.43
N ASP A 99 -23.62 3.93 -11.16
CA ASP A 99 -22.26 3.64 -10.72
C ASP A 99 -21.33 4.83 -11.02
N TYR A 100 -20.66 5.33 -9.98
CA TYR A 100 -19.73 6.47 -10.03
C TYR A 100 -18.26 6.05 -9.91
N GLY A 101 -17.97 4.74 -9.95
CA GLY A 101 -16.64 4.18 -9.86
C GLY A 101 -16.14 4.04 -8.42
N ILE A 102 -14.83 3.86 -8.27
CA ILE A 102 -14.22 3.40 -7.03
C ILE A 102 -14.02 4.52 -6.02
N HIS A 103 -14.53 4.32 -4.81
CA HIS A 103 -14.41 5.23 -3.68
C HIS A 103 -13.98 4.49 -2.42
N GLY A 104 -13.39 5.23 -1.47
CA GLY A 104 -12.96 4.70 -0.17
C GLY A 104 -14.03 4.91 0.91
N PHE A 105 -14.25 3.87 1.71
CA PHE A 105 -15.23 3.84 2.81
C PHE A 105 -14.56 3.32 4.07
N ILE A 106 -14.70 4.01 5.19
CA ILE A 106 -14.27 3.48 6.49
C ILE A 106 -15.32 2.47 6.94
N VAL A 107 -14.91 1.25 7.24
CA VAL A 107 -15.80 0.19 7.72
C VAL A 107 -15.21 -0.39 8.99
N GLN A 108 -16.01 -0.48 10.05
CA GLN A 108 -15.64 -1.22 11.24
C GLN A 108 -15.80 -2.72 10.96
N LEU A 109 -14.74 -3.48 11.20
CA LEU A 109 -14.68 -4.92 10.93
C LEU A 109 -14.94 -5.77 12.16
N ARG A 110 -14.51 -5.27 13.32
CA ARG A 110 -14.55 -5.99 14.59
C ARG A 110 -15.05 -5.09 15.71
N SER A 111 -15.71 -5.70 16.68
CA SER A 111 -16.02 -5.08 17.97
C SER A 111 -14.75 -4.57 18.65
N LEU A 112 -14.82 -3.41 19.29
CA LEU A 112 -13.71 -2.85 20.07
C LEU A 112 -13.63 -3.42 21.48
N GLU A 113 -14.61 -4.23 21.89
CA GLU A 113 -14.68 -4.81 23.24
C GLU A 113 -14.09 -6.22 23.28
N ASP A 114 -14.52 -7.09 22.36
CA ASP A 114 -14.17 -8.53 22.34
C ASP A 114 -13.49 -8.97 21.04
N HIS A 115 -13.27 -8.03 20.11
CA HIS A 115 -12.62 -8.27 18.81
C HIS A 115 -13.35 -9.25 17.87
N SER A 116 -14.61 -9.58 18.19
CA SER A 116 -15.45 -10.45 17.38
C SER A 116 -15.82 -9.75 16.05
N PRO A 117 -15.87 -10.47 14.91
CA PRO A 117 -16.33 -9.88 13.65
C PRO A 117 -17.75 -9.32 13.78
N LEU A 118 -17.98 -8.12 13.24
CA LEU A 118 -19.32 -7.53 13.26
C LEU A 118 -20.30 -8.30 12.35
N PRO A 119 -21.62 -8.18 12.55
CA PRO A 119 -22.62 -8.85 11.72
C PRO A 119 -22.42 -8.57 10.22
N GLY A 120 -22.60 -9.61 9.39
CA GLY A 120 -22.40 -9.53 7.93
C GLY A 120 -20.93 -9.50 7.49
N ILE A 121 -19.96 -9.59 8.40
CA ILE A 121 -18.52 -9.58 8.08
C ILE A 121 -17.94 -10.98 8.18
N THR A 122 -17.38 -11.48 7.08
CA THR A 122 -16.59 -12.70 7.05
C THR A 122 -15.14 -12.34 6.74
N LEU A 123 -14.21 -12.71 7.63
CA LEU A 123 -12.79 -12.41 7.45
C LEU A 123 -11.88 -13.50 8.03
N GLY A 124 -10.63 -13.54 7.58
CA GLY A 124 -9.65 -14.54 8.01
C GLY A 124 -8.28 -14.32 7.39
N ASP A 125 -7.29 -15.11 7.79
CA ASP A 125 -5.95 -15.11 7.18
C ASP A 125 -5.98 -15.95 5.89
N ILE A 126 -5.22 -15.53 4.86
CA ILE A 126 -5.17 -16.22 3.55
C ILE A 126 -4.21 -17.42 3.53
N GLY A 127 -3.46 -17.64 4.60
CA GLY A 127 -2.60 -18.81 4.79
C GLY A 127 -1.11 -18.56 4.60
N GLY A 128 -0.41 -19.68 4.38
CA GLY A 128 1.04 -19.74 4.22
C GLY A 128 1.53 -18.98 2.98
N LYS A 129 2.59 -18.21 3.17
CA LYS A 129 3.24 -17.34 2.17
C LYS A 129 4.69 -17.76 1.98
N PHE A 130 5.31 -17.30 0.89
CA PHE A 130 6.67 -17.68 0.52
C PHE A 130 7.72 -17.27 1.58
N GLY A 131 8.66 -18.18 1.85
CA GLY A 131 9.81 -17.99 2.73
C GLY A 131 9.53 -18.32 4.20
N SER A 132 10.52 -18.92 4.87
CA SER A 132 10.44 -19.21 6.31
C SER A 132 10.49 -17.92 7.14
N GLY A 133 9.51 -17.73 8.02
CA GLY A 133 9.34 -16.47 8.76
C GLY A 133 8.75 -15.39 7.85
N ALA A 134 9.60 -14.69 7.08
CA ALA A 134 9.26 -13.69 6.06
C ALA A 134 7.90 -12.96 6.29
N TYR A 135 7.01 -12.98 5.29
CA TYR A 135 5.67 -12.41 5.39
C TYR A 135 4.67 -13.29 6.13
N ASN A 136 5.04 -14.50 6.58
CA ASN A 136 4.16 -15.34 7.42
C ASN A 136 3.87 -14.73 8.79
N SER A 137 4.69 -13.76 9.23
CA SER A 137 4.40 -12.93 10.40
C SER A 137 3.29 -11.88 10.17
N MET A 138 2.91 -11.64 8.92
CA MET A 138 1.84 -10.72 8.55
C MET A 138 0.54 -11.48 8.31
N ASP A 139 -0.54 -11.02 8.93
CA ASP A 139 -1.89 -11.56 8.80
C ASP A 139 -2.60 -11.00 7.56
N ASN A 140 -2.04 -11.29 6.38
CA ASN A 140 -2.70 -10.97 5.11
C ASN A 140 -4.07 -11.65 5.05
N GLY A 141 -5.12 -10.84 4.88
CA GLY A 141 -6.48 -11.30 5.09
C GLY A 141 -7.33 -11.45 3.83
N VAL A 142 -8.40 -12.22 4.01
CA VAL A 142 -9.60 -12.21 3.17
C VAL A 142 -10.72 -11.49 3.91
N LEU A 143 -11.57 -10.75 3.19
CA LEU A 143 -12.75 -10.08 3.75
C LEU A 143 -13.91 -10.08 2.75
N ARG A 144 -15.10 -10.44 3.23
CA ARG A 144 -16.37 -10.40 2.50
C ARG A 144 -17.44 -9.69 3.33
N PHE A 145 -18.31 -8.98 2.63
CA PHE A 145 -19.44 -8.26 3.22
C PHE A 145 -20.76 -8.84 2.74
N ASP A 146 -21.64 -9.16 3.67
CA ASP A 146 -23.04 -9.47 3.42
C ASP A 146 -23.90 -8.27 3.86
N HIS A 147 -24.22 -7.39 2.90
CA HIS A 147 -25.06 -6.22 3.07
C HIS A 147 -24.78 -5.38 4.34
N VAL A 148 -23.49 -5.16 4.63
CA VAL A 148 -23.04 -4.44 5.83
C VAL A 148 -23.37 -2.97 5.70
N ARG A 149 -24.05 -2.41 6.69
CA ARG A 149 -24.46 -1.00 6.70
C ARG A 149 -23.45 -0.13 7.44
N ILE A 150 -23.11 1.01 6.83
CA ILE A 150 -22.28 2.04 7.43
C ILE A 150 -22.93 3.42 7.27
N PRO A 151 -22.80 4.34 8.23
CA PRO A 151 -23.27 5.71 8.07
C PRO A 151 -22.70 6.40 6.82
N ARG A 152 -23.49 7.29 6.20
CA ARG A 152 -23.06 8.05 5.02
C ARG A 152 -21.74 8.81 5.24
N ASP A 153 -21.53 9.36 6.43
CA ASP A 153 -20.31 10.12 6.80
C ASP A 153 -19.04 9.26 6.87
N GLN A 154 -19.13 7.93 6.68
CA GLN A 154 -17.98 7.03 6.61
C GLN A 154 -17.40 6.87 5.19
N MET A 155 -18.06 7.38 4.14
CA MET A 155 -17.43 7.53 2.82
C MET A 155 -16.38 8.65 2.86
N LEU A 156 -15.16 8.44 2.36
CA LEU A 156 -14.12 9.47 2.31
C LEU A 156 -14.47 10.56 1.28
N MET A 157 -14.85 11.74 1.77
CA MET A 157 -15.60 12.74 1.00
C MET A 157 -14.82 13.98 0.54
N ARG A 158 -13.47 13.96 0.60
CA ARG A 158 -12.66 15.15 0.26
C ARG A 158 -12.78 15.58 -1.20
N LEU A 159 -12.89 14.62 -2.12
CA LEU A 159 -12.86 14.84 -3.58
C LEU A 159 -14.25 14.74 -4.23
N SER A 160 -15.16 14.08 -3.54
CA SER A 160 -16.46 13.67 -4.04
C SER A 160 -17.37 13.43 -2.84
N GLN A 161 -18.60 13.92 -2.90
CA GLN A 161 -19.56 13.86 -1.82
C GLN A 161 -20.83 13.18 -2.29
N VAL A 162 -21.53 12.56 -1.35
CA VAL A 162 -22.91 12.11 -1.54
C VAL A 162 -23.75 12.90 -0.54
N THR A 163 -24.70 13.69 -1.05
CA THR A 163 -25.62 14.45 -0.20
C THR A 163 -26.61 13.49 0.47
N ARG A 164 -27.36 13.98 1.46
CA ARG A 164 -28.38 13.18 2.15
C ARG A 164 -29.48 12.69 1.20
N GLU A 165 -29.75 13.46 0.14
CA GLU A 165 -30.71 13.13 -0.91
C GLU A 165 -30.16 12.10 -1.90
N GLY A 166 -28.90 11.70 -1.78
CA GLY A 166 -28.22 10.74 -2.65
C GLY A 166 -27.52 11.34 -3.86
N LYS A 167 -27.47 12.67 -3.97
CA LYS A 167 -26.81 13.31 -5.12
C LYS A 167 -25.30 13.20 -5.02
N TYR A 168 -24.67 12.73 -6.09
CA TYR A 168 -23.21 12.72 -6.20
C TYR A 168 -22.70 14.09 -6.67
N VAL A 169 -21.81 14.68 -5.88
CA VAL A 169 -21.26 16.03 -6.11
C VAL A 169 -19.73 15.96 -6.11
N HIS A 170 -19.09 16.50 -7.14
CA HIS A 170 -17.65 16.71 -7.11
C HIS A 170 -17.31 17.91 -6.24
N SER A 171 -16.31 17.75 -5.37
CA SER A 171 -15.78 18.89 -4.63
C SER A 171 -14.91 19.78 -5.51
N ASP A 172 -14.66 21.01 -5.08
CA ASP A 172 -13.69 21.92 -5.72
C ASP A 172 -12.23 21.50 -5.53
N VAL A 173 -11.98 20.41 -4.79
CA VAL A 173 -10.64 19.88 -4.54
C VAL A 173 -10.13 19.15 -5.79
N PRO A 174 -8.97 19.55 -6.34
CA PRO A 174 -8.38 18.91 -7.52
C PRO A 174 -8.10 17.42 -7.29
N LYS A 175 -8.61 16.55 -8.17
CA LYS A 175 -8.37 15.09 -8.13
C LYS A 175 -6.88 14.74 -8.22
N GLN A 176 -6.08 15.62 -8.80
CA GLN A 176 -4.63 15.56 -8.91
C GLN A 176 -3.93 15.39 -7.55
N LEU A 177 -4.57 15.81 -6.46
CA LEU A 177 -4.02 15.67 -5.11
C LEU A 177 -3.87 14.21 -4.65
N LEU A 178 -4.65 13.27 -5.23
CA LEU A 178 -4.50 11.83 -4.95
C LEU A 178 -3.13 11.28 -5.37
N TYR A 179 -2.51 11.88 -6.38
CA TYR A 179 -1.20 11.45 -6.87
C TYR A 179 -0.11 11.66 -5.82
N GLY A 180 -0.27 12.62 -4.90
CA GLY A 180 0.68 12.86 -3.82
C GLY A 180 0.89 11.61 -2.95
N THR A 181 -0.19 10.91 -2.59
CA THR A 181 -0.09 9.66 -1.82
C THR A 181 0.62 8.56 -2.62
N MET A 182 0.37 8.47 -3.93
CA MET A 182 1.00 7.47 -4.79
C MET A 182 2.51 7.72 -4.97
N VAL A 183 2.90 8.99 -5.15
CA VAL A 183 4.31 9.40 -5.25
C VAL A 183 5.03 9.08 -3.94
N PHE A 184 4.42 9.40 -2.79
CA PHE A 184 4.96 9.07 -1.47
C PHE A 184 5.21 7.56 -1.30
N VAL A 185 4.21 6.73 -1.58
CA VAL A 185 4.34 5.26 -1.43
C VAL A 185 5.40 4.69 -2.39
N ARG A 186 5.51 5.20 -3.61
CA ARG A 186 6.56 4.74 -4.54
C ARG A 186 7.96 5.16 -4.09
N GLN A 187 8.09 6.36 -3.53
CA GLN A 187 9.35 6.84 -2.94
C GLN A 187 9.83 5.91 -1.81
N THR A 188 8.93 5.49 -0.91
CA THR A 188 9.31 4.58 0.19
C THR A 188 9.72 3.20 -0.32
N ILE A 189 9.05 2.67 -1.36
CA ILE A 189 9.42 1.39 -1.98
C ILE A 189 10.83 1.45 -2.58
N VAL A 190 11.18 2.52 -3.29
CA VAL A 190 12.52 2.70 -3.87
C VAL A 190 13.58 2.78 -2.76
N ALA A 191 13.29 3.52 -1.68
CA ALA A 191 14.18 3.58 -0.53
C ALA A 191 14.37 2.19 0.13
N ASP A 192 13.31 1.39 0.23
CA ASP A 192 13.38 0.04 0.80
C ASP A 192 14.14 -0.95 -0.10
N ALA A 193 14.07 -0.80 -1.43
CA ALA A 193 14.86 -1.60 -2.36
C ALA A 193 16.37 -1.43 -2.10
N SER A 194 16.83 -0.20 -1.80
CA SER A 194 18.24 0.06 -1.44
C SER A 194 18.64 -0.62 -0.12
N LYS A 195 17.75 -0.64 0.89
CA LYS A 195 18.00 -1.26 2.20
C LYS A 195 18.05 -2.78 2.09
N ALA A 196 17.14 -3.37 1.32
CA ALA A 196 17.12 -4.82 1.09
C ALA A 196 18.40 -5.27 0.36
N LEU A 197 18.74 -4.60 -0.75
CA LEU A 197 19.92 -4.93 -1.54
C LEU A 197 21.22 -4.77 -0.75
N SER A 198 21.38 -3.66 -0.02
CA SER A 198 22.58 -3.41 0.80
C SER A 198 22.78 -4.46 1.89
N ARG A 199 21.71 -4.98 2.50
CA ARG A 199 21.80 -6.08 3.48
C ARG A 199 22.31 -7.37 2.82
N ALA A 200 21.75 -7.75 1.67
CA ALA A 200 22.18 -8.94 0.92
C ALA A 200 23.65 -8.82 0.48
N VAL A 201 24.02 -7.68 -0.12
CA VAL A 201 25.39 -7.42 -0.57
C VAL A 201 26.38 -7.38 0.60
N CYS A 202 26.00 -6.79 1.75
CA CYS A 202 26.86 -6.77 2.93
C CYS A 202 27.24 -8.19 3.40
N ILE A 203 26.27 -9.10 3.44
CA ILE A 203 26.52 -10.51 3.77
C ILE A 203 27.44 -11.15 2.74
N ALA A 204 27.13 -11.00 1.45
CA ALA A 204 27.88 -11.62 0.36
C ALA A 204 29.33 -11.11 0.28
N VAL A 205 29.57 -9.81 0.44
CA VAL A 205 30.92 -9.21 0.43
C VAL A 205 31.74 -9.72 1.61
N ARG A 206 31.20 -9.69 2.83
CA ARG A 206 31.90 -10.16 4.04
C ARG A 206 32.23 -11.64 3.94
N TYR A 207 31.27 -12.47 3.52
CA TYR A 207 31.50 -13.90 3.34
C TYR A 207 32.56 -14.15 2.25
N SER A 208 32.48 -13.45 1.12
CA SER A 208 33.43 -13.62 0.01
C SER A 208 34.86 -13.21 0.37
N ALA A 209 35.03 -12.24 1.28
CA ALA A 209 36.35 -11.81 1.76
C ALA A 209 37.02 -12.80 2.74
N ILE A 210 36.23 -13.70 3.34
CA ILE A 210 36.71 -14.69 4.32
C ILE A 210 36.80 -16.08 3.68
N ARG A 211 35.83 -16.45 2.84
CA ARG A 211 35.79 -17.75 2.20
C ARG A 211 36.97 -17.90 1.24
N LYS A 212 37.78 -18.92 1.48
CA LYS A 212 38.83 -19.38 0.57
C LYS A 212 38.37 -20.65 -0.13
N GLN A 213 38.61 -20.73 -1.42
CA GLN A 213 38.32 -21.92 -2.22
C GLN A 213 39.17 -21.90 -3.49
N PHE A 214 39.86 -23.01 -3.79
CA PHE A 214 40.75 -23.17 -4.95
C PHE A 214 41.99 -22.26 -4.90
N GLY A 215 42.78 -22.27 -5.99
CA GLY A 215 43.91 -21.35 -6.18
C GLY A 215 45.08 -21.58 -5.23
N SER A 216 45.16 -22.74 -4.58
CA SER A 216 46.39 -23.16 -3.91
C SER A 216 47.43 -23.50 -4.98
N GLN A 217 48.54 -22.77 -4.98
CA GLN A 217 49.74 -23.12 -5.73
C GLN A 217 50.77 -23.68 -4.74
N ASP A 218 51.35 -24.83 -5.06
CA ASP A 218 52.46 -25.48 -4.32
C ASP A 218 52.21 -25.66 -2.81
N GLY A 219 50.98 -26.01 -2.42
CA GLY A 219 50.60 -26.21 -1.02
C GLY A 219 50.40 -24.92 -0.22
N GLY A 220 50.40 -23.76 -0.89
CA GLY A 220 50.09 -22.46 -0.31
C GLY A 220 48.60 -22.31 0.07
N PRO A 221 48.24 -21.25 0.81
CA PRO A 221 46.87 -21.01 1.22
C PRO A 221 45.94 -20.78 0.02
N GLU A 222 44.71 -21.31 0.10
CA GLU A 222 43.68 -21.08 -0.92
C GLU A 222 43.36 -19.58 -1.09
N THR A 223 42.98 -19.20 -2.31
CA THR A 223 42.65 -17.82 -2.68
C THR A 223 41.26 -17.46 -2.14
N LYS A 224 41.09 -16.21 -1.67
CA LYS A 224 39.76 -15.72 -1.24
C LYS A 224 38.86 -15.62 -2.46
N VAL A 225 37.62 -16.07 -2.34
CA VAL A 225 36.71 -16.09 -3.50
C VAL A 225 36.43 -14.68 -4.05
N LEU A 226 36.52 -13.63 -3.21
CA LEU A 226 36.40 -12.24 -3.64
C LEU A 226 37.50 -11.78 -4.60
N ASP A 227 38.66 -12.44 -4.63
CA ASP A 227 39.77 -12.05 -5.49
C ASP A 227 39.55 -12.50 -6.95
N TYR A 228 38.63 -13.43 -7.19
CA TYR A 228 38.26 -13.86 -8.54
C TYR A 228 37.41 -12.83 -9.27
N LYS A 229 37.77 -12.54 -10.53
CA LYS A 229 37.03 -11.59 -11.39
C LYS A 229 35.59 -11.98 -11.62
N THR A 230 35.28 -13.27 -11.69
CA THR A 230 33.90 -13.78 -11.80
C THR A 230 33.06 -13.48 -10.56
N GLN A 231 33.65 -13.51 -9.37
CA GLN A 231 32.96 -13.13 -8.13
C GLN A 231 32.78 -11.61 -8.05
N GLN A 232 33.81 -10.85 -8.42
CA GLN A 232 33.76 -9.38 -8.47
C GLN A 232 32.71 -8.88 -9.47
N SER A 233 32.66 -9.46 -10.67
CA SER A 233 31.70 -9.06 -11.72
C SER A 233 30.25 -9.35 -11.35
N ARG A 234 30.00 -10.32 -10.45
CA ARG A 234 28.65 -10.60 -9.93
C ARG A 234 28.28 -9.70 -8.76
N LEU A 235 29.24 -9.37 -7.89
CA LEU A 235 28.96 -8.72 -6.62
C LEU A 235 29.13 -7.20 -6.63
N PHE A 236 30.15 -6.68 -7.29
CA PHE A 236 30.44 -5.24 -7.30
C PHE A 236 29.37 -4.41 -8.03
N PRO A 237 28.76 -4.87 -9.13
CA PRO A 237 27.62 -4.16 -9.71
C PRO A 237 26.45 -4.04 -8.74
N LEU A 238 26.13 -5.08 -7.98
CA LEU A 238 25.05 -5.05 -6.98
C LEU A 238 25.38 -4.09 -5.82
N LEU A 239 26.65 -4.05 -5.39
CA LEU A 239 27.12 -3.06 -4.42
C LEU A 239 26.93 -1.64 -4.94
N ALA A 240 27.36 -1.36 -6.18
CA ALA A 240 27.16 -0.06 -6.81
C ALA A 240 25.67 0.29 -6.93
N SER A 241 24.83 -0.67 -7.35
CA SER A 241 23.38 -0.50 -7.43
C SER A 241 22.74 -0.17 -6.08
N ALA A 242 23.21 -0.76 -4.97
CA ALA A 242 22.68 -0.45 -3.64
C ALA A 242 22.87 1.04 -3.29
N TYR A 243 24.04 1.62 -3.62
CA TYR A 243 24.30 3.05 -3.44
C TYR A 243 23.53 3.91 -4.45
N ALA A 244 23.48 3.52 -5.72
CA ALA A 244 22.70 4.23 -6.74
C ALA A 244 21.21 4.31 -6.36
N PHE A 245 20.64 3.21 -5.87
CA PHE A 245 19.26 3.15 -5.40
C PHE A 245 19.04 4.00 -4.15
N ARG A 246 20.05 4.11 -3.29
CA ARG A 246 20.00 5.00 -2.14
C ARG A 246 19.91 6.46 -2.58
N PHE A 247 20.80 6.89 -3.48
CA PHE A 247 20.82 8.28 -3.97
C PHE A 247 19.54 8.65 -4.73
N VAL A 248 19.04 7.77 -5.60
CA VAL A 248 17.77 8.04 -6.31
C VAL A 248 16.57 8.05 -5.36
N GLY A 249 16.62 7.27 -4.27
CA GLY A 249 15.61 7.33 -3.20
C GLY A 249 15.61 8.65 -2.44
N ASP A 250 16.79 9.24 -2.20
CA ASP A 250 16.94 10.56 -1.60
C ASP A 250 16.48 11.67 -2.57
N TRP A 251 16.76 11.55 -3.88
CA TRP A 251 16.21 12.44 -4.90
C TRP A 251 14.68 12.34 -5.00
N LEU A 252 14.10 11.14 -4.96
CA LEU A 252 12.64 10.97 -4.96
C LEU A 252 11.98 11.60 -3.73
N LYS A 253 12.67 11.66 -2.59
CA LYS A 253 12.20 12.38 -1.40
C LYS A 253 12.11 13.88 -1.68
N TRP A 254 13.13 14.45 -2.32
CA TRP A 254 13.09 15.84 -2.79
C TRP A 254 11.94 16.05 -3.79
N LEU A 255 11.80 15.18 -4.79
CA LEU A 255 10.73 15.27 -5.80
C LEU A 255 9.34 15.23 -5.15
N TYR A 256 9.13 14.38 -4.14
CA TYR A 256 7.88 14.34 -3.39
C TYR A 256 7.58 15.69 -2.70
N MET A 257 8.58 16.33 -2.09
CA MET A 257 8.41 17.64 -1.47
C MET A 257 8.08 18.72 -2.51
N ASP A 258 8.80 18.74 -3.63
CA ASP A 258 8.57 19.67 -4.74
C ASP A 258 7.15 19.53 -5.33
N VAL A 259 6.73 18.29 -5.64
CA VAL A 259 5.38 18.01 -6.16
C VAL A 259 4.31 18.39 -5.14
N THR A 260 4.52 18.12 -3.85
CA THR A 260 3.55 18.50 -2.81
C THR A 260 3.38 20.01 -2.72
N GLN A 261 4.48 20.77 -2.74
CA GLN A 261 4.44 22.23 -2.73
C GLN A 261 3.74 22.80 -3.97
N LYS A 262 4.02 22.26 -5.17
CA LYS A 262 3.35 22.66 -6.41
C LYS A 262 1.86 22.34 -6.40
N LEU A 263 1.47 21.18 -5.87
CA LEU A 263 0.07 20.79 -5.72
C LEU A 263 -0.70 21.73 -4.79
N GLU A 264 -0.09 22.19 -3.69
CA GLU A 264 -0.67 23.22 -2.81
C GLU A 264 -0.86 24.55 -3.53
N ALA A 265 0.09 24.93 -4.38
CA ALA A 265 0.00 26.10 -5.26
C ALA A 265 -0.92 25.91 -6.49
N LYS A 266 -1.61 24.76 -6.61
CA LYS A 266 -2.45 24.39 -7.76
C LYS A 266 -1.68 24.33 -9.10
N ASP A 267 -0.38 24.09 -9.06
CA ASP A 267 0.46 23.82 -10.22
C ASP A 267 0.56 22.30 -10.46
N TYR A 268 0.12 21.87 -11.65
CA TYR A 268 0.11 20.46 -12.06
C TYR A 268 1.10 20.15 -13.18
N SER A 269 1.93 21.12 -13.59
CA SER A 269 2.81 21.04 -14.77
C SER A 269 3.74 19.82 -14.74
N THR A 270 4.29 19.49 -13.57
CA THR A 270 5.27 18.41 -13.38
C THR A 270 4.65 17.07 -12.95
N LEU A 271 3.33 17.00 -12.80
CA LEU A 271 2.67 15.84 -12.21
C LEU A 271 2.77 14.58 -13.08
N GLN A 272 2.67 14.75 -14.40
CA GLN A 272 2.77 13.63 -15.35
C GLN A 272 4.18 13.03 -15.33
N GLU A 273 5.20 13.88 -15.34
CA GLU A 273 6.60 13.47 -15.23
C GLU A 273 6.85 12.76 -13.89
N ALA A 274 6.43 13.36 -12.78
CA ALA A 274 6.57 12.76 -11.46
C ALA A 274 5.89 11.38 -11.37
N HIS A 275 4.71 11.23 -11.98
CA HIS A 275 4.02 9.94 -12.04
C HIS A 275 4.82 8.89 -12.84
N ALA A 276 5.31 9.24 -14.02
CA ALA A 276 6.07 8.35 -14.88
C ALA A 276 7.41 7.94 -14.24
N CYS A 277 8.17 8.92 -13.73
CA CYS A 277 9.46 8.71 -13.09
C CYS A 277 9.33 7.81 -11.85
N THR A 278 8.36 8.08 -10.97
CA THR A 278 8.16 7.27 -9.77
C THR A 278 7.70 5.85 -10.09
N ALA A 279 6.86 5.65 -11.13
CA ALA A 279 6.44 4.33 -11.58
C ALA A 279 7.63 3.51 -12.11
N GLY A 280 8.41 4.11 -13.02
CA GLY A 280 9.58 3.47 -13.63
C GLY A 280 10.65 3.12 -12.60
N LEU A 281 11.00 4.06 -11.72
CA LEU A 281 12.00 3.83 -10.68
C LEU A 281 11.56 2.75 -9.69
N LYS A 282 10.28 2.72 -9.30
CA LYS A 282 9.74 1.61 -8.49
C LYS A 282 9.95 0.27 -9.21
N ALA A 283 9.61 0.18 -10.49
CA ALA A 283 9.72 -1.07 -11.24
C ALA A 283 11.18 -1.54 -11.40
N VAL A 284 12.07 -0.63 -11.83
CA VAL A 284 13.50 -0.93 -12.04
C VAL A 284 14.17 -1.36 -10.76
N THR A 285 14.03 -0.59 -9.67
CA THR A 285 14.73 -0.87 -8.41
C THR A 285 14.23 -2.14 -7.75
N THR A 286 12.93 -2.40 -7.74
CA THR A 286 12.38 -3.63 -7.16
C THR A 286 12.74 -4.86 -7.97
N SER A 287 12.77 -4.77 -9.30
CA SER A 287 13.17 -5.90 -10.16
C SER A 287 14.65 -6.24 -9.99
N ALA A 288 15.53 -5.22 -10.01
CA ALA A 288 16.96 -5.41 -9.82
C ALA A 288 17.31 -5.95 -8.42
N THR A 289 16.58 -5.53 -7.38
CA THR A 289 16.78 -6.06 -6.02
C THR A 289 16.19 -7.46 -5.83
N GLY A 290 15.12 -7.82 -6.55
CA GLY A 290 14.44 -9.12 -6.38
C GLY A 290 14.96 -10.26 -7.25
N CYS A 291 15.59 -9.96 -8.39
CA CYS A 291 16.07 -10.98 -9.34
C CYS A 291 17.51 -11.47 -9.10
N HIS A 292 18.23 -10.85 -8.16
CA HIS A 292 19.66 -11.12 -7.86
C HIS A 292 19.85 -11.48 -6.40
#